data_AF-A0A382NE32-F1
#
_entry.id   AF-A0A382NE32-F1
#
_cell.length_a   1.000
_cell.length_b   1.000
_cell.length_c   1.000
_cell.angle_alpha   90.00
_cell.angle_beta   90.00
_cell.angle_gamma   90.00
#
_symmetry.space_group_name_H-M   'P 1'
#
loop_
_entity.id
_entity.type
_entity.pdbx_description
1 polymer ?
#
loop_
_entity_poly.entity_id
_entity_poly.type
_entity_poly.pdbx_seq_one_letter_code
_entity_poly.pdbx_strand_id
1 'polypeptide(L)' 'VRVPVGDSVYAVPDNPTERVLPVDYLRRVLGEWLVEVSVSNNIVVLRTPPGSAHVVASAVDRARLPEIIGTVAG' A
#
# COMPACT_ATOMS: atom_id res chain seq x y z
N VAL A 1 -20.62 4.43 -4.57
CA VAL A 1 -20.59 5.91 -4.49
C VAL A 1 -22.03 6.40 -4.45
N ARG A 2 -22.36 7.45 -3.69
CA ARG A 2 -23.72 8.02 -3.73
C ARG A 2 -23.83 8.91 -4.96
N VAL A 3 -24.64 8.49 -5.92
CA VAL A 3 -24.99 9.31 -7.09
C VAL A 3 -26.20 10.19 -6.75
N PRO A 4 -26.39 11.33 -7.45
CA PRO A 4 -27.42 12.32 -7.13
C PRO A 4 -28.87 11.80 -7.15
N VAL A 5 -29.11 10.65 -7.76
CA VAL A 5 -30.42 10.02 -7.89
C VAL A 5 -30.46 8.86 -6.92
N GLY A 6 -30.78 9.12 -5.63
CA GLY A 6 -31.35 8.22 -4.59
C GLY A 6 -30.83 6.80 -4.34
N ASP A 7 -30.08 6.21 -5.27
CA ASP A 7 -29.76 4.83 -5.44
C ASP A 7 -28.28 4.64 -5.12
N SER A 8 -28.01 3.63 -4.29
CA SER A 8 -26.64 3.27 -3.93
C SER A 8 -26.09 2.35 -5.00
N VAL A 9 -25.22 2.88 -5.87
CA VAL A 9 -24.55 2.09 -6.91
C VAL A 9 -23.16 1.65 -6.44
N TYR A 10 -22.79 0.41 -6.80
CA TYR A 10 -21.42 -0.05 -6.66
C TYR A 10 -20.56 0.69 -7.69
N ALA A 11 -19.68 1.55 -7.22
CA ALA A 11 -18.75 2.28 -8.06
C ALA A 11 -17.38 2.27 -7.40
N VAL A 12 -16.37 2.01 -8.20
CA VAL A 12 -14.97 2.24 -7.84
C VAL A 12 -14.74 3.75 -7.91
N PRO A 13 -14.16 4.38 -6.87
CA PRO A 13 -13.85 5.81 -6.91
C PRO A 13 -12.87 6.12 -8.04
N ASP A 14 -12.93 7.35 -8.57
CA ASP A 14 -12.15 7.77 -9.73
C ASP A 14 -10.63 7.64 -9.53
N ASN A 15 -10.15 7.63 -8.27
CA ASN A 15 -8.73 7.50 -7.95
C ASN A 15 -8.48 6.55 -6.75
N PRO A 16 -8.54 5.22 -6.94
CA PRO A 16 -8.45 4.25 -5.84
C PRO A 16 -7.07 4.20 -5.19
N THR A 17 -6.02 4.62 -5.91
CA THR A 17 -4.64 4.77 -5.44
C THR A 17 -4.47 5.95 -4.48
N GLU A 18 -5.35 6.95 -4.54
CA GLU A 18 -5.22 8.17 -3.74
C GLU A 18 -5.78 8.01 -2.32
N ARG A 19 -6.47 6.91 -2.04
CA ARG A 19 -7.07 6.62 -0.75
C ARG A 19 -5.98 6.40 0.31
N VAL A 20 -5.84 7.38 1.20
CA VAL A 20 -5.04 7.25 2.41
C VAL A 20 -5.66 6.15 3.27
N LEU A 21 -4.91 5.07 3.49
CA LEU A 21 -5.32 4.01 4.39
C LEU A 21 -4.96 4.39 5.83
N PRO A 22 -5.68 3.87 6.84
CA PRO A 22 -5.31 4.08 8.24
C PRO A 22 -3.86 3.70 8.47
N VAL A 23 -3.16 4.41 9.35
CA VAL A 23 -1.74 4.13 9.69
C VAL A 23 -1.54 2.66 10.12
N ASP A 24 -2.53 2.09 10.81
CA ASP A 24 -2.51 0.69 11.24
C ASP A 24 -2.51 -0.33 10.09
N TYR A 25 -2.95 0.06 8.89
CA TYR A 25 -2.96 -0.81 7.73
C TYR A 25 -1.54 -1.24 7.33
N LEU A 26 -0.61 -0.30 7.27
CA LEU A 26 0.79 -0.61 6.95
C LEU A 26 1.38 -1.54 8.00
N ARG A 27 1.15 -1.25 9.29
CA ARG A 27 1.64 -2.09 10.39
C ARG A 27 1.11 -3.52 10.29
N ARG A 28 -0.17 -3.69 9.95
CA ARG A 28 -0.79 -5.01 9.76
C ARG A 28 -0.17 -5.75 8.57
N VAL A 29 -0.03 -5.08 7.41
CA VAL A 29 0.54 -5.69 6.21
C VAL A 29 2.00 -6.11 6.44
N LEU A 30 2.81 -5.26 7.08
CA LEU A 30 4.18 -5.62 7.41
C LEU A 30 4.23 -6.77 8.43
N GLY A 31 3.39 -6.75 9.46
CA GLY A 31 3.35 -7.83 10.45
C GLY A 31 2.92 -9.18 9.89
N GLU A 32 2.17 -9.20 8.79
CA GLU A 32 1.68 -10.41 8.15
C GLU A 32 2.65 -10.94 7.07
N TRP A 33 3.28 -10.05 6.30
CA TRP A 33 3.97 -10.41 5.06
C TRP A 33 5.47 -10.10 5.03
N LEU A 34 6.00 -9.31 5.97
CA LEU A 34 7.42 -8.99 5.97
C LEU A 34 8.22 -10.13 6.60
N VAL A 35 9.18 -10.66 5.84
CA VAL A 35 10.10 -11.72 6.30
C VAL A 35 11.41 -11.12 6.77
N GLU A 36 11.95 -10.16 6.00
CA GLU A 36 13.26 -9.57 6.30
C GLU A 36 13.37 -8.15 5.74
N VAL A 37 14.25 -7.35 6.36
CA VAL A 37 14.62 -6.01 5.91
C VAL A 37 16.14 -5.96 5.74
N SER A 38 16.60 -5.50 4.59
CA SER A 38 17.99 -5.14 4.34
C SER A 38 18.07 -3.70 3.84
N VAL A 39 19.19 -3.03 4.06
CA VAL A 39 19.37 -1.62 3.66
C VAL A 39 20.70 -1.47 2.94
N SER A 40 20.70 -0.70 1.85
CA SER A 40 21.89 -0.30 1.12
C SER A 40 21.77 1.17 0.72
N ASN A 41 22.47 2.05 1.44
CA ASN A 41 22.37 3.50 1.29
C ASN A 41 20.91 3.98 1.35
N ASN A 42 20.41 4.57 0.26
CA ASN A 42 19.06 5.10 0.13
C ASN A 42 18.01 4.06 -0.33
N ILE A 43 18.38 2.78 -0.41
CA ILE A 43 17.48 1.69 -0.82
C ILE A 43 17.18 0.79 0.37
N VAL A 44 15.90 0.60 0.65
CA VAL A 44 15.39 -0.41 1.60
C VAL A 44 14.85 -1.59 0.80
N VAL A 45 15.35 -2.80 1.10
CA VAL A 45 14.94 -4.05 0.47
C VAL A 45 14.09 -4.83 1.45
N LEU A 46 12.84 -5.09 1.09
CA LEU A 46 11.88 -5.87 1.87
C LEU A 46 11.73 -7.26 1.25
N ARG A 47 12.00 -8.32 2.03
CA ARG A 47 11.69 -9.69 1.63
C ARG A 47 10.29 -10.07 2.11
N THR A 48 9.52 -10.69 1.22
CA THR A 48 8.17 -11.19 1.48
C THR A 48 8.07 -12.65 0.99
N PRO A 49 7.02 -13.40 1.38
CA PRO A 49 6.70 -14.66 0.75
C PRO A 49 6.46 -14.51 -0.76
N PRO A 50 6.59 -15.60 -1.54
CA PRO A 50 6.30 -15.60 -2.98
C PRO A 50 4.89 -15.06 -3.27
N GLY A 51 4.79 -14.08 -4.16
CA GLY A 51 3.53 -13.47 -4.58
C GLY A 51 3.03 -12.30 -3.70
N SER A 52 3.70 -11.98 -2.59
CA SER A 52 3.21 -10.94 -1.65
C SER A 52 3.87 -9.57 -1.79
N ALA A 53 4.92 -9.44 -2.61
CA ALA A 53 5.71 -8.20 -2.72
C ALA A 53 4.85 -6.99 -3.13
N HIS A 54 3.96 -7.19 -4.10
CA HIS A 54 3.06 -6.13 -4.58
C HIS A 54 2.11 -5.62 -3.49
N VAL A 55 1.61 -6.48 -2.60
CA VAL A 55 0.71 -6.07 -1.50
C VAL A 55 1.47 -5.20 -0.50
N VAL A 56 2.71 -5.57 -0.18
CA VAL A 56 3.56 -4.79 0.73
C VAL A 56 3.93 -3.44 0.11
N ALA A 57 4.40 -3.41 -1.14
CA ALA A 57 4.72 -2.17 -1.86
C ALA A 57 3.51 -1.23 -1.91
N SER A 58 2.34 -1.76 -2.26
CA SER A 58 1.10 -0.98 -2.33
C SER A 58 0.63 -0.46 -0.97
N ALA A 59 1.01 -1.11 0.14
CA ALA A 59 0.76 -0.60 1.49
C ALA A 59 1.73 0.54 1.85
N VAL A 60 3.00 0.43 1.46
CA VAL A 60 4.02 1.47 1.66
C VAL A 60 3.68 2.72 0.85
N ASP A 61 3.30 2.58 -0.43
CA ASP A 61 2.92 3.72 -1.28
C ASP A 61 1.72 4.49 -0.69
N ARG A 62 0.72 3.76 -0.16
CA ARG A 62 -0.48 4.38 0.43
C ARG A 62 -0.23 5.01 1.81
N ALA A 63 0.87 4.67 2.48
CA ALA A 63 1.26 5.30 3.73
C ALA A 63 1.79 6.73 3.54
N ARG A 64 2.13 7.13 2.30
CA ARG A 64 2.61 8.48 1.94
C ARG A 64 3.72 8.99 2.86
N LEU A 65 4.70 8.12 3.14
CA LEU A 65 5.86 8.46 3.95
C LEU A 65 6.71 9.52 3.21
N PRO A 66 6.91 10.72 3.77
CA PRO A 66 7.55 11.84 3.08
C PRO A 66 9.02 11.56 2.69
N GLU A 67 9.67 10.64 3.38
CA GLU A 67 11.04 10.20 3.12
C GLU A 67 11.16 9.18 1.96
N ILE A 68 10.04 8.62 1.49
CA ILE A 68 10.03 7.60 0.43
C ILE A 68 9.61 8.22 -0.90
N ILE A 69 10.50 8.13 -1.89
CA ILE A 69 10.23 8.60 -3.26
C ILE A 69 9.22 7.69 -3.99
N GLY A 70 9.26 6.39 -3.70
CA GLY A 70 8.33 5.39 -4.23
C GLY A 70 8.81 3.96 -3.97
N THR A 71 8.03 2.97 -4.40
CA THR A 71 8.38 1.54 -4.28
C THR A 71 8.33 0.81 -5.63
N VAL A 72 9.06 -0.30 -5.72
CA VAL A 72 9.01 -1.24 -6.85
C VAL A 72 8.89 -2.64 -6.27
N ALA A 73 7.92 -3.42 -6.75
CA ALA A 73 7.71 -4.81 -6.37
C ALA A 73 8.05 -5.75 -7.53
N GLY A 74 8.60 -6.91 -7.17
CA GLY A 74 8.74 -8.06 -8.07
C GLY A 74 7.51 -8.95 -8.09
#